data_AF-X0UJC8-F1
#
_entry.id   AF-X0UJC8-F1
#
_cell.length_a   1.000
_cell.length_b   1.000
_cell.length_c   1.000
_cell.angle_alpha   90.00
_cell.angle_beta   90.00
_cell.angle_gamma   90.00
#
_symmetry.space_group_name_H-M   'P 1'
#
loop_
_entity.id
_entity.type
_entity.pdbx_description
1 polymer ?
#
loop_
_entity_poly.entity_id
_entity_poly.type
_entity_poly.pdbx_seq_one_letter_code
_entity_poly.pdbx_strand_id
1 'polypeptide(L)' 'MPKQTRWAIKREFDQVEAHINKAINALAILGAVFHDQHPEIYEALSAVCAALDSVKTVVQQQRDQI' A
#
# COMPACT_ATOMS: atom_id res chain seq x y z
N MET A 1 0.55 -26.10 19.99
CA MET A 1 0.82 -25.92 18.55
C MET A 1 0.84 -24.42 18.19
N PRO A 2 1.94 -23.67 18.42
CA PRO A 2 1.98 -22.20 18.24
C PRO A 2 2.46 -21.73 16.85
N LYS A 3 3.19 -22.57 16.11
CA LYS A 3 3.85 -22.20 14.84
C LYS A 3 2.88 -21.97 13.68
N GLN A 4 1.75 -22.69 13.67
CA GLN A 4 0.73 -22.59 12.62
C GLN A 4 0.03 -21.22 12.65
N THR A 5 -0.16 -20.65 13.84
CA THR A 5 -0.79 -19.35 14.05
C THR A 5 0.10 -18.19 13.60
N ARG A 6 1.41 -18.25 13.90
CA ARG A 6 2.38 -17.20 13.48
C ARG A 6 2.48 -17.09 11.96
N TRP A 7 2.49 -18.22 11.24
CA TRP A 7 2.50 -18.24 9.78
C TRP A 7 1.20 -17.68 9.18
N ALA A 8 0.05 -18.07 9.74
CA ALA A 8 -1.24 -17.54 9.29
C ALA A 8 -1.31 -16.01 9.44
N ILE A 9 -0.84 -15.47 10.57
CA ILE A 9 -0.80 -14.02 10.80
C ILE A 9 0.12 -13.34 9.77
N LYS A 10 1.34 -13.86 9.53
CA LYS A 10 2.23 -13.29 8.51
C LYS A 10 1.61 -13.26 7.11
N ARG A 11 0.84 -14.29 6.76
CA ARG A 11 0.10 -14.35 5.50
C ARG A 11 -0.96 -13.26 5.38
N GLU A 12 -1.65 -12.92 6.46
CA GLU A 12 -2.59 -11.79 6.46
C GLU A 12 -1.88 -10.45 6.23
N PHE A 13 -0.71 -10.25 6.85
CA PHE A 13 0.13 -9.07 6.58
C PHE A 13 0.59 -9.01 5.12
N ASP A 14 1.03 -10.14 4.55
CA ASP A 14 1.41 -10.24 3.13
C ASP A 14 0.25 -9.87 2.20
N GLN A 15 -0.96 -10.29 2.56
CA GLN A 15 -2.16 -9.97 1.80
C GLN A 15 -2.51 -8.48 1.88
N VAL A 16 -2.41 -7.87 3.06
CA VAL A 16 -2.60 -6.41 3.23
C VAL A 16 -1.58 -5.63 2.39
N GLU A 17 -0.31 -6.02 2.42
CA GLU A 17 0.73 -5.39 1.59
C GLU A 17 0.38 -5.47 0.09
N ALA A 18 -0.07 -6.63 -0.38
CA ALA A 18 -0.49 -6.81 -1.77
C ALA A 18 -1.68 -5.90 -2.15
N HIS A 19 -2.64 -5.70 -1.23
CA HIS A 19 -3.76 -4.78 -1.45
C HIS A 19 -3.31 -3.32 -1.51
N ILE A 20 -2.38 -2.90 -0.65
CA ILE A 20 -1.82 -1.55 -0.67
C ILE A 20 -1.09 -1.28 -1.99
N ASN A 21 -0.24 -2.21 -2.43
CA ASN A 21 0.47 -2.09 -3.70
C ASN A 21 -0.50 -1.97 -4.90
N LYS A 22 -1.60 -2.73 -4.90
CA LYS A 22 -2.65 -2.61 -5.93
C LYS A 22 -3.31 -1.23 -5.91
N ALA A 23 -3.61 -0.69 -4.72
CA ALA A 23 -4.19 0.64 -4.58
C ALA A 23 -3.24 1.74 -5.09
N ILE A 24 -1.96 1.69 -4.71
CA ILE A 24 -0.93 2.63 -5.21
C ILE A 24 -0.87 2.60 -6.73
N ASN A 25 -0.80 1.40 -7.34
CA ASN A 25 -0.72 1.27 -8.79
C ASN A 25 -1.97 1.83 -9.49
N ALA A 26 -3.17 1.55 -8.97
CA ALA A 26 -4.41 2.06 -9.55
C ALA A 26 -4.49 3.60 -9.47
N LEU A 27 -4.10 4.18 -8.33
CA LEU A 27 -4.06 5.63 -8.14
C LEU A 27 -2.99 6.30 -9.02
N ALA A 28 -1.82 5.67 -9.20
CA ALA A 28 -0.78 6.18 -10.10
C ALA A 28 -1.23 6.18 -11.56
N ILE A 29 -1.88 5.12 -12.03
CA ILE A 29 -2.47 5.04 -13.38
C ILE A 29 -3.53 6.13 -13.55
N LEU A 30 -4.41 6.31 -12.57
CA LEU A 30 -5.42 7.36 -12.59
C LEU A 30 -4.78 8.76 -12.61
N GLY A 31 -3.76 8.99 -11.77
CA GLY A 31 -3.03 10.25 -11.71
C GLY A 31 -2.40 10.62 -13.04
N ALA A 32 -1.83 9.64 -13.77
CA ALA A 32 -1.24 9.88 -15.08
C ALA A 32 -2.24 10.46 -16.10
N VAL A 33 -3.53 10.15 -15.98
CA VAL A 33 -4.59 10.73 -16.83
C VAL A 33 -4.74 12.24 -16.60
N PHE A 34 -4.49 12.69 -15.37
CA PHE A 34 -4.70 14.07 -14.95
C PHE A 34 -3.44 14.94 -14.95
N HIS A 35 -2.26 14.35 -15.21
CA HIS A 35 -0.96 15.02 -15.09
C HIS A 35 -0.89 16.39 -15.80
N ASP A 36 -1.35 16.47 -17.05
CA ASP A 36 -1.27 17.69 -17.86
C ASP A 36 -2.53 18.54 -17.82
N GLN A 37 -3.68 17.96 -17.45
CA GLN A 37 -4.99 18.62 -17.53
C GLN A 37 -5.46 19.19 -16.18
N HIS A 38 -5.12 18.51 -15.10
CA HIS A 38 -5.56 18.80 -13.73
C HIS A 38 -4.42 18.50 -12.74
N PRO A 39 -3.36 19.33 -12.74
CA PRO A 39 -2.17 19.09 -11.92
C PRO A 39 -2.49 19.00 -10.42
N GLU A 40 -3.49 19.73 -9.94
CA GLU A 40 -3.98 19.66 -8.56
C GLU A 40 -4.54 18.28 -8.18
N ILE A 41 -5.22 17.61 -9.12
CA ILE A 41 -5.74 16.24 -8.93
C ILE A 41 -4.57 15.26 -8.94
N TYR A 42 -3.62 15.43 -9.88
CA TYR A 42 -2.41 14.62 -9.94
C TYR A 42 -1.59 14.70 -8.65
N GLU A 43 -1.38 15.91 -8.11
CA GLU A 43 -0.67 16.13 -6.85
C GLU A 43 -1.41 15.47 -5.67
N ALA A 44 -2.73 15.65 -5.58
CA ALA A 44 -3.54 15.02 -4.54
C ALA A 44 -3.44 13.49 -4.57
N LEU A 45 -3.55 12.88 -5.76
CA LEU A 45 -3.42 11.43 -5.92
C LEU A 45 -2.01 10.94 -5.59
N SER A 46 -0.98 11.71 -5.98
CA SER A 46 0.41 11.40 -5.66
C SER A 46 0.67 11.46 -4.15
N ALA A 47 0.06 12.40 -3.44
CA ALA A 47 0.12 12.48 -1.98
C ALA A 47 -0.54 11.28 -1.31
N VAL A 48 -1.68 10.81 -1.84
CA VAL A 48 -2.34 9.58 -1.37
C VAL A 48 -1.45 8.36 -1.60
N CYS A 49 -0.79 8.24 -2.76
CA CYS A 49 0.17 7.17 -3.01
C CYS A 49 1.32 7.16 -1.99
N ALA A 50 1.87 8.33 -1.66
CA ALA A 50 2.93 8.45 -0.65
C ALA A 50 2.46 8.08 0.76
N ALA A 51 1.23 8.45 1.12
CA ALA A 51 0.62 8.06 2.40
C ALA A 51 0.41 6.53 2.48
N LEU A 52 -0.07 5.91 1.40
CA LEU A 52 -0.21 4.46 1.31
C LEU A 52 1.13 3.73 1.41
N ASP A 53 2.19 4.28 0.84
CA ASP A 53 3.53 3.70 0.94
C ASP A 53 4.08 3.76 2.38
N SER A 54 3.75 4.83 3.11
CA SER A 54 4.04 4.93 4.55
C SER A 54 3.28 3.88 5.36
N VAL A 55 1.99 3.67 5.06
CA VAL A 55 1.19 2.59 5.69
C VAL A 55 1.79 1.22 5.38
N LYS A 56 2.20 0.98 4.13
CA LYS A 56 2.87 -0.27 3.72
C LYS A 56 4.12 -0.53 4.56
N THR A 57 4.93 0.50 4.78
CA THR A 57 6.15 0.41 5.59
C THR A 57 5.84 -0.02 7.02
N VAL A 58 4.80 0.56 7.64
CA VAL A 58 4.37 0.16 9.00
C VAL A 58 3.88 -1.29 9.02
N VAL A 59 3.08 -1.71 8.04
CA VAL A 59 2.59 -3.09 7.90
C VAL A 59 3.76 -4.09 7.80
N GLN A 60 4.77 -3.78 6.97
CA GLN A 60 5.97 -4.61 6.82
C GLN A 60 6.78 -4.70 8.13
N GLN A 61 6.99 -3.59 8.82
CA GLN A 61 7.68 -3.57 10.11
C GLN A 61 6.99 -4.44 11.17
N GLN A 62 5.65 -4.40 11.22
CA GLN A 62 4.87 -5.23 12.16
C GLN A 62 4.93 -6.72 11.78
N ARG A 63 4.85 -7.05 10.48
CA ARG A 63 5.00 -8.43 9.98
C ARG A 63 6.34 -9.04 10.38
N ASP A 64 7.41 -8.27 10.31
CA ASP A 64 8.77 -8.75 10.58
C ASP A 64 9.01 -9.00 12.07
N GLN A 65 8.29 -8.29 12.95
CA GLN A 65 8.31 -8.51 14.40
C GLN A 65 7.58 -9.79 14.82
N ILE A 66 6.61 -10.25 14.01
CA ILE A 66 5.75 -11.40 14.34
C ILE A 66 6.48 -12.70 14.22
#